data_AF-A0A2V6A2S4-F1
#
_entry.id   AF-A0A2V6A2S4-F1
#
_cell.length_a   1.000
_cell.length_b   1.000
_cell.length_c   1.000
_cell.angle_alpha   90.00
_cell.angle_beta   90.00
_cell.angle_gamma   90.00
#
_symmetry.space_group_name_H-M   'P 1'
#
loop_
_entity.id
_entity.type
_entity.pdbx_description
1 polymer ?
#
loop_
_entity_poly.entity_id
_entity_poly.type
_entity_poly.pdbx_seq_one_letter_code
_entity_poly.pdbx_strand_id
1 'polypeptide(L)' 'MSARESAHRVVAIDGPAASGKSSVARALAKQIGFNYVNSGAMYRAVTWHVLKNNVAPGDAAAI' A
#
# COMPACT_ATOMS: atom_id res chain seq x y z
N MET A 1 -28.90 -7.71 -23.73
CA MET A 1 -28.53 -7.56 -22.30
C MET A 1 -27.08 -7.12 -22.26
N SER A 2 -26.84 -5.81 -22.14
CA SER A 2 -25.50 -5.22 -22.25
C SER A 2 -24.63 -5.66 -21.08
N ALA A 3 -23.53 -6.36 -21.39
CA ALA A 3 -22.49 -6.70 -20.43
C ALA A 3 -21.89 -5.38 -19.93
N ARG A 4 -22.28 -4.95 -18.73
CA ARG A 4 -21.52 -3.91 -18.02
C ARG A 4 -20.12 -4.45 -17.84
N GLU A 5 -19.12 -3.81 -18.46
CA GLU A 5 -17.72 -4.00 -18.10
C GLU A 5 -17.63 -4.00 -16.57
N SER A 6 -16.98 -5.00 -16.01
CA SER A 6 -16.71 -5.05 -14.58
C SER A 6 -15.82 -3.85 -14.24
N ALA A 7 -16.42 -2.75 -13.82
CA ALA A 7 -15.70 -1.56 -13.42
C ALA A 7 -14.73 -1.95 -12.31
N HIS A 8 -13.43 -1.78 -12.56
CA HIS A 8 -12.39 -2.06 -11.57
C HIS A 8 -12.54 -1.07 -10.42
N ARG A 9 -13.00 -1.52 -9.25
CA ARG A 9 -13.26 -0.65 -8.09
C ARG A 9 -12.01 -0.55 -7.22
N VAL A 10 -11.62 0.68 -6.90
CA VAL A 10 -10.45 1.00 -6.06
C VAL A 10 -10.86 2.03 -5.00
N VAL A 11 -10.36 1.87 -3.77
CA VAL A 11 -10.58 2.78 -2.65
C VAL A 11 -9.23 3.23 -2.11
N ALA A 12 -8.96 4.53 -2.13
CA ALA A 12 -7.80 5.14 -1.49
C ALA A 12 -8.17 5.63 -0.08
N ILE A 13 -7.28 5.43 0.90
CA ILE A 13 -7.47 5.84 2.29
C ILE A 13 -6.21 6.56 2.78
N ASP A 14 -6.28 7.88 2.84
CA ASP A 14 -5.17 8.78 3.16
C ASP A 14 -5.38 9.56 4.48
N GLY A 15 -4.30 10.13 5.00
CA GLY A 15 -4.28 10.84 6.29
C GLY A 15 -2.94 10.71 7.03
N PRO A 16 -2.74 11.46 8.13
CA PRO A 16 -1.45 11.57 8.81
C PRO A 16 -1.01 10.28 9.49
N ALA A 17 0.26 10.18 9.89
CA ALA A 17 0.75 9.04 10.66
C ALA A 17 -0.10 8.79 11.91
N ALA A 18 -0.23 7.54 12.33
CA ALA A 18 -1.03 7.11 13.49
C ALA A 18 -2.54 7.39 13.47
N SER A 19 -3.13 7.88 12.37
CA SER A 19 -4.59 8.10 12.27
C SER A 19 -5.47 6.84 12.13
N GLY A 20 -4.88 5.63 12.21
CA GLY A 20 -5.62 4.37 12.12
C GLY A 20 -5.92 3.84 10.71
N LYS A 21 -5.44 4.49 9.64
CA LYS A 21 -5.70 4.12 8.23
C LYS A 21 -5.49 2.64 7.93
N SER A 22 -4.34 2.07 8.27
CA SER A 22 -4.04 0.66 7.98
C SER A 22 -5.01 -0.30 8.67
N SER A 23 -5.54 0.07 9.83
CA SER A 23 -6.54 -0.73 10.54
C SER A 23 -7.91 -0.62 9.89
N VAL A 24 -8.36 0.61 9.60
CA VAL A 24 -9.65 0.84 8.93
C VAL A 24 -9.68 0.25 7.52
N ALA A 25 -8.62 0.47 6.73
CA ALA A 25 -8.50 -0.05 5.38
C ALA A 25 -8.52 -1.59 5.34
N ARG A 26 -7.83 -2.25 6.27
CA ARG A 26 -7.84 -3.72 6.39
C ARG A 26 -9.22 -4.23 6.79
N ALA A 27 -9.89 -3.57 7.73
CA ALA A 27 -11.23 -3.96 8.15
C ALA A 27 -12.26 -3.77 7.02
N LEU A 28 -12.23 -2.63 6.33
CA LEU A 28 -13.10 -2.34 5.19
C LEU A 28 -12.89 -3.37 4.07
N ALA A 29 -11.64 -3.59 3.67
CA ALA A 29 -11.30 -4.54 2.60
C ALA A 29 -11.85 -5.95 2.89
N LYS A 30 -11.73 -6.43 4.14
CA LYS A 30 -12.32 -7.70 4.58
C LYS A 30 -13.84 -7.71 4.47
N GLN A 31 -14.51 -6.61 4.83
CA GLN A 31 -15.98 -6.51 4.79
C GLN A 31 -16.54 -6.50 3.36
N ILE A 32 -15.85 -5.85 2.42
CA ILE A 32 -16.33 -5.69 1.04
C ILE A 32 -15.69 -6.68 0.05
N GLY A 33 -14.86 -7.61 0.53
CA GLY A 33 -14.19 -8.61 -0.30
C GLY A 33 -13.11 -8.03 -1.21
N PHE A 34 -12.46 -6.93 -0.81
CA PHE A 34 -11.39 -6.30 -1.57
C PHE A 34 -10.01 -6.78 -1.09
N ASN A 35 -9.03 -6.71 -1.99
CA ASN A 35 -7.64 -6.84 -1.60
C ASN A 35 -7.19 -5.60 -0.80
N TYR A 36 -6.36 -5.81 0.23
CA TYR A 36 -5.78 -4.74 1.04
C TYR A 36 -4.33 -4.49 0.63
N VAL A 37 -3.98 -3.22 0.38
CA VAL A 37 -2.62 -2.78 0.04
C VAL A 37 -2.14 -1.77 1.08
N ASN A 38 -0.92 -1.94 1.59
CA ASN A 38 -0.31 -1.06 2.60
C ASN A 38 0.95 -0.38 2.06
N SER A 39 0.78 0.76 1.38
CA SER A 39 1.89 1.52 0.82
C SER A 39 2.97 1.88 1.86
N GLY A 40 2.57 2.25 3.07
CA GLY A 40 3.51 2.58 4.15
C GLY A 40 4.38 1.40 4.58
N ALA A 41 3.87 0.17 4.53
CA ALA A 41 4.69 -1.02 4.79
C ALA A 41 5.68 -1.29 3.65
N MET A 42 5.29 -1.04 2.40
CA MET A 42 6.17 -1.17 1.23
C MET A 42 7.36 -0.21 1.32
N TYR A 43 7.09 1.09 1.58
CA TYR A 43 8.16 2.07 1.76
C TYR A 43 9.11 1.68 2.90
N ARG A 44 8.58 1.25 4.05
CA ARG A 44 9.41 0.78 5.17
C ARG A 44 10.24 -0.45 4.83
N ALA A 45 9.72 -1.39 4.05
CA ALA A 45 10.45 -2.57 3.62
C ALA A 45 11.65 -2.19 2.72
N VAL A 46 11.43 -1.28 1.76
CA VAL A 46 12.51 -0.75 0.91
C VAL A 46 13.53 0.01 1.74
N THR A 47 13.10 0.90 2.64
CA THR A 47 14.01 1.60 3.55
C THR A 47 14.84 0.63 4.39
N TRP A 48 14.22 -0.43 4.92
CA TRP A 48 14.93 -1.45 5.69
C TRP A 48 16.00 -2.16 4.84
N HIS A 49 15.68 -2.51 3.59
CA HIS A 49 16.64 -3.13 2.68
C HIS A 49 17.83 -2.21 2.41
N VAL A 50 17.59 -0.93 2.12
CA VAL A 50 18.63 0.08 1.88
C VAL A 50 19.56 0.21 3.09
N LEU A 51 18.99 0.37 4.29
CA LEU A 51 19.76 0.48 5.52
C LEU A 51 20.57 -0.78 5.82
N LYS A 52 19.96 -1.96 5.62
CA LYS A 52 20.62 -3.24 5.89
C LYS A 52 21.80 -3.51 4.98
N ASN A 53 21.73 -3.08 3.72
CA ASN A 53 22.79 -3.26 2.74
C ASN A 53 23.71 -2.04 2.61
N ASN A 54 23.56 -1.04 3.49
CA ASN A 54 24.32 0.20 3.49
C ASN A 54 24.35 0.90 2.12
N VAL A 55 23.23 0.83 1.38
CA VAL A 55 23.06 1.47 0.08
C VAL A 55 22.86 2.97 0.30
N ALA A 56 23.56 3.79 -0.50
CA ALA A 56 23.42 5.24 -0.44
C ALA A 56 21.97 5.65 -0.84
N PRO A 57 21.26 6.44 -0.01
CA PRO A 57 19.96 6.97 -0.41
C PRO A 57 20.10 7.87 -1.65
N GLY A 58 19.67 7.37 -2.81
CA GLY A 58 19.84 8.04 -4.11
C GLY A 58 20.47 7.15 -5.18
N ASP A 59 21.15 6.07 -4.79
CA ASP A 59 21.65 5.06 -5.72
C ASP A 59 20.57 4.00 -6.00
N ALA A 60 19.60 4.37 -6.83
CA ALA A 60 18.49 3.47 -7.19
C ALA A 60 18.95 2.23 -7.98
N ALA A 61 20.14 2.25 -8.61
CA ALA A 61 20.68 1.10 -9.33
C ALA A 61 21.23 0.02 -8.38
N ALA A 62 21.48 0.37 -7.12
CA ALA A 62 21.98 -0.53 -6.08
C ALA A 62 20.89 -1.14 -5.19
N ILE A 63 19.60 -0.92 -5.53
CA ILE A 63 18.41 -1.48 -4.84
C ILE A 63 17.82 -2.60 -5.71
#